data_AF-A0AAJ3KVV2-F1
#
_entry.id   AF-A0AAJ3KVV2-F1
#
_cell.length_a   1.000
_cell.length_b   1.000
_cell.length_c   1.000
_cell.angle_alpha   90.00
_cell.angle_beta   90.00
_cell.angle_gamma   90.00
#
_symmetry.space_group_name_H-M   'P 1'
#
loop_
_entity.id
_entity.type
_entity.pdbx_description
1 polymer ?
#
loop_
_entity_poly.entity_id
_entity_poly.type
_entity_poly.pdbx_seq_one_letter_code
_entity_poly.pdbx_strand_id
1 'polypeptide(L)'
;MVNQSLDLLIELSAKARDVAARALAQSRQAEQQVINQLRTLDEYQQEYRQNLQRELLKEGMSPSALTNYRGFLHSLEEAVDRAQKSLERHRKQVAQHQLTWMAQWHKVNAFEALVSRRAQQERLLAGRVEQRQTDEMASQMRQRLDRFLTSIDNRF
;
A
#
# COMPACT_ATOMS: atom_id res chain seq x y z
N MET A 1 27.16 11.14 9.20
CA MET A 1 26.61 11.55 7.88
C MET A 1 25.93 10.40 7.12
N VAL A 2 26.44 9.15 7.13
CA VAL A 2 25.83 8.05 6.34
C VAL A 2 24.43 7.62 6.83
N ASN A 3 24.13 7.69 8.13
CA ASN A 3 22.79 7.36 8.65
C ASN A 3 21.71 8.37 8.20
N GLN A 4 22.03 9.66 8.22
CA GLN A 4 21.14 10.74 7.79
C GLN A 4 20.72 10.62 6.31
N SER A 5 21.61 10.10 5.44
CA SER A 5 21.27 9.87 4.04
C SER A 5 20.30 8.71 3.84
N LEU A 6 20.30 7.70 4.72
CA LEU A 6 19.38 6.57 4.65
C LEU A 6 18.01 6.90 5.23
N ASP A 7 17.99 7.65 6.33
CA ASP A 7 16.75 8.15 6.92
C ASP A 7 15.98 9.02 5.91
N LEU A 8 16.69 9.88 5.16
CA LEU A 8 16.10 10.66 4.07
C LEU A 8 15.53 9.77 2.94
N LEU A 9 16.24 8.69 2.56
CA LEU A 9 15.75 7.75 1.54
C LEU A 9 14.49 7.01 2.01
N ILE A 10 14.42 6.63 3.29
CA ILE A 10 13.23 6.05 3.90
C ILE A 10 12.09 7.06 3.83
N GLU A 11 12.31 8.30 4.27
CA GLU A 11 11.27 9.33 4.25
C GLU A 11 10.73 9.59 2.83
N LEU A 12 11.62 9.73 1.84
CA LEU A 12 11.24 9.93 0.44
C LEU A 12 10.47 8.73 -0.12
N SER A 13 10.92 7.51 0.18
CA SER A 13 10.24 6.29 -0.27
C SER A 13 8.88 6.07 0.43
N ALA A 14 8.76 6.45 1.71
CA ALA A 14 7.50 6.43 2.45
C ALA A 14 6.50 7.44 1.86
N LYS A 15 6.95 8.66 1.57
CA LYS A 15 6.14 9.66 0.85
C LYS A 15 5.67 9.13 -0.51
N ALA A 16 6.55 8.49 -1.28
CA ALA A 16 6.20 7.90 -2.57
C ALA A 16 5.18 6.75 -2.43
N ARG A 17 5.34 5.89 -1.42
CA ARG A 17 4.37 4.83 -1.08
C ARG A 17 3.00 5.43 -0.75
N ASP A 18 2.96 6.49 0.05
CA ASP A 18 1.69 7.11 0.46
C ASP A 18 0.99 7.82 -0.72
N VAL A 19 1.75 8.42 -1.63
CA VAL A 19 1.22 8.92 -2.91
C VAL A 19 0.62 7.79 -3.73
N ALA A 20 1.34 6.67 -3.87
CA ALA A 20 0.85 5.50 -4.60
C ALA A 20 -0.40 4.89 -3.95
N ALA A 21 -0.47 4.87 -2.62
CA ALA A 21 -1.63 4.39 -1.88
C ALA A 21 -2.87 5.27 -2.13
N ARG A 22 -2.71 6.60 -2.15
CA ARG A 22 -3.79 7.53 -2.50
C ARG A 22 -4.27 7.33 -3.94
N ALA A 23 -3.35 7.18 -4.88
CA ALA A 23 -3.70 6.91 -6.29
C ALA A 23 -4.46 5.58 -6.45
N LEU A 24 -4.04 4.52 -5.74
CA LEU A 24 -4.74 3.24 -5.72
C LEU A 24 -6.16 3.38 -5.15
N ALA A 25 -6.32 4.07 -4.02
CA ALA A 25 -7.62 4.31 -3.41
C ALA A 25 -8.56 5.08 -4.35
N GLN A 26 -8.08 6.15 -4.99
CA GLN A 26 -8.85 6.91 -5.98
C GLN A 26 -9.26 6.05 -7.17
N SER A 27 -8.36 5.21 -7.71
CA SER A 27 -8.71 4.33 -8.83
C SER A 27 -9.75 3.27 -8.44
N ARG A 28 -9.69 2.73 -7.22
CA ARG A 28 -10.71 1.78 -6.72
C ARG A 28 -12.06 2.45 -6.54
N GLN A 29 -12.07 3.69 -6.04
CA GLN A 29 -13.30 4.47 -5.94
C GLN A 29 -13.93 4.71 -7.33
N ALA A 30 -13.12 5.08 -8.32
CA ALA A 30 -13.58 5.26 -9.69
C ALA A 30 -14.13 3.96 -10.31
N GLU A 31 -13.46 2.82 -10.09
CA GLU A 31 -13.98 1.50 -10.48
C GLU A 31 -15.34 1.23 -9.85
N GLN A 32 -15.47 1.45 -8.54
CA GLN A 32 -16.71 1.21 -7.80
C GLN A 32 -17.86 2.10 -8.30
N GLN A 33 -17.58 3.35 -8.68
CA GLN A 33 -18.58 4.25 -9.27
C GLN A 33 -19.14 3.68 -10.58
N VAL A 34 -18.29 3.11 -11.44
CA VAL A 34 -18.73 2.49 -12.69
C VAL A 34 -19.51 1.19 -12.42
N ILE A 35 -19.10 0.38 -11.45
CA ILE A 35 -19.86 -0.80 -11.03
C ILE A 35 -21.27 -0.41 -10.56
N ASN A 36 -21.37 0.65 -9.74
CA ASN A 36 -22.67 1.16 -9.28
C ASN A 36 -23.51 1.67 -10.44
N GLN A 37 -22.91 2.39 -11.40
CA GLN A 37 -23.61 2.83 -12.61
C GLN A 37 -24.17 1.65 -13.42
N LEU A 38 -23.40 0.57 -13.59
CA LEU A 38 -23.86 -0.64 -14.27
C LEU A 38 -25.03 -1.30 -13.54
N ARG A 39 -24.98 -1.38 -12.20
CA ARG A 39 -26.09 -1.90 -11.40
C ARG A 39 -27.36 -1.06 -11.59
N THR A 40 -27.23 0.26 -11.53
CA THR A 40 -28.36 1.16 -11.76
C THR A 40 -28.95 1.02 -13.17
N LEU A 41 -28.12 0.83 -14.21
CA LEU A 41 -28.60 0.57 -15.57
C LEU A 41 -29.37 -0.77 -15.66
N ASP A 42 -28.94 -1.80 -14.94
CA ASP A 42 -29.63 -3.09 -14.87
C ASP A 42 -30.99 -2.97 -14.15
N GLU A 43 -31.01 -2.30 -13.00
CA GLU A 43 -32.24 -1.99 -12.25
C GLU A 43 -33.25 -1.23 -13.15
N TYR A 44 -32.80 -0.17 -13.82
CA TYR A 44 -33.63 0.56 -14.77
C TYR A 44 -34.14 -0.31 -15.92
N GLN A 45 -33.33 -1.22 -16.46
CA GLN A 45 -33.77 -2.13 -17.52
C GLN A 45 -34.90 -3.05 -17.04
N GLN A 46 -34.79 -3.58 -15.83
CA GLN A 46 -35.79 -4.46 -15.24
C GLN A 46 -37.10 -3.73 -14.99
N GLU A 47 -37.05 -2.56 -14.34
CA GLU A 47 -38.23 -1.73 -14.09
C GLU A 47 -38.93 -1.34 -15.39
N TYR A 48 -38.16 -0.94 -16.40
CA TYR A 48 -38.70 -0.53 -17.69
C TYR A 48 -39.40 -1.69 -18.42
N ARG A 49 -38.83 -2.91 -18.40
CA ARG A 49 -39.48 -4.11 -18.94
C ARG A 49 -40.79 -4.46 -18.22
N GLN A 50 -40.82 -4.32 -16.89
CA GLN A 50 -42.04 -4.57 -16.12
C GLN A 50 -43.15 -3.55 -16.41
N ASN A 51 -42.79 -2.27 -16.62
CA ASN A 51 -43.74 -1.23 -17.04
C ASN A 51 -44.34 -1.56 -18.41
N LEU A 52 -43.49 -1.95 -19.36
CA LEU A 52 -43.92 -2.32 -20.70
C LEU A 52 -44.88 -3.51 -20.71
N GLN A 53 -44.56 -4.56 -19.93
CA GLN A 53 -45.42 -5.74 -19.82
C GLN A 53 -46.81 -5.36 -19.28
N ARG A 54 -46.88 -4.43 -18.32
CA ARG A 54 -48.15 -3.93 -17.78
C ARG A 54 -48.96 -3.14 -18.81
N GLU A 55 -48.33 -2.33 -19.65
CA GLU A 55 -49.00 -1.59 -20.72
C GLU A 55 -49.54 -2.52 -21.81
N LEU A 56 -48.76 -3.52 -22.22
CA LEU A 56 -49.17 -4.53 -23.20
C LEU A 56 -50.41 -5.32 -22.75
N LEU A 57 -50.54 -5.61 -21.45
CA LEU A 57 -51.65 -6.38 -20.89
C LEU A 57 -52.96 -5.59 -20.76
N LYS A 58 -52.94 -4.25 -20.78
CA LYS A 58 -54.13 -3.42 -20.52
C LYS A 58 -54.93 -3.07 -21.77
N GLU A 59 -54.31 -2.41 -22.76
CA GLU A 59 -55.05 -1.82 -23.89
C GLU A 59 -54.41 -2.09 -25.27
N GLY A 60 -53.31 -2.86 -25.31
CA GLY A 60 -52.50 -2.98 -26.52
C GLY A 60 -51.66 -1.73 -26.76
N MET A 61 -50.48 -1.90 -27.36
CA MET A 61 -49.49 -0.83 -27.50
C MET A 61 -49.68 -0.05 -28.80
N SER A 62 -49.61 1.29 -28.73
CA SER A 62 -49.60 2.10 -29.95
C SER A 62 -48.29 1.92 -30.73
N PRO A 63 -48.28 2.08 -32.07
CA PRO A 63 -47.07 2.00 -32.87
C PRO A 63 -45.97 3.00 -32.47
N SER A 64 -46.38 4.17 -31.96
CA SER A 64 -45.44 5.19 -31.45
C SER A 64 -44.78 4.74 -30.14
N ALA A 65 -45.53 4.14 -29.21
CA ALA A 65 -44.99 3.59 -27.98
C ALA A 65 -43.97 2.46 -28.25
N LEU A 66 -44.25 1.58 -29.23
CA LEU A 66 -43.31 0.54 -29.64
C LEU A 66 -42.01 1.10 -30.26
N THR A 67 -42.11 2.19 -31.00
CA THR A 67 -40.95 2.86 -31.60
C THR A 67 -40.08 3.52 -30.53
N ASN A 68 -40.70 4.26 -29.61
CA ASN A 68 -40.01 4.87 -28.46
C ASN A 68 -39.30 3.81 -27.60
N TYR A 69 -39.96 2.68 -27.37
CA TYR A 69 -39.40 1.55 -26.64
C TYR A 69 -38.09 1.03 -27.28
N ARG A 70 -38.10 0.79 -28.59
CA ARG A 70 -36.90 0.33 -29.32
C ARG A 70 -35.77 1.35 -29.26
N GLY A 71 -36.08 2.64 -29.40
CA GLY A 71 -35.09 3.71 -29.30
C GLY A 71 -34.44 3.80 -27.92
N PHE A 72 -35.23 3.68 -26.85
CA PHE A 72 -34.72 3.68 -25.49
C PHE A 72 -33.90 2.43 -25.17
N LEU A 73 -34.33 1.25 -25.60
CA LEU A 73 -33.53 0.03 -25.43
C LEU A 73 -32.16 0.16 -26.10
N HIS A 74 -32.13 0.70 -27.31
CA HIS A 74 -30.88 0.92 -28.02
C HIS A 74 -29.94 1.85 -27.26
N SER A 75 -30.44 3.00 -26.77
CA SER A 75 -29.62 3.94 -26.00
C SER A 75 -29.13 3.35 -24.68
N LEU A 76 -29.93 2.48 -24.06
CA LEU A 76 -29.56 1.77 -22.83
C LEU A 76 -28.46 0.72 -23.09
N GLU A 77 -28.58 -0.06 -24.17
CA GLU A 77 -27.56 -1.02 -24.59
C GLU A 77 -26.23 -0.32 -24.87
N GLU A 78 -26.24 0.82 -25.57
CA GLU A 78 -25.04 1.61 -25.77
C GLU A 78 -24.46 2.15 -24.45
N ALA A 79 -25.31 2.58 -23.51
CA ALA A 79 -24.86 3.07 -22.21
C ALA A 79 -24.18 1.96 -21.40
N VAL A 80 -24.74 0.75 -21.43
CA VAL A 80 -24.15 -0.44 -20.79
C VAL A 80 -22.81 -0.78 -21.44
N ASP A 81 -22.71 -0.82 -22.76
CA ASP A 81 -21.45 -1.09 -23.47
C ASP A 81 -20.37 -0.04 -23.12
N ARG A 82 -20.74 1.25 -23.12
CA ARG A 82 -19.83 2.34 -22.69
C ARG A 82 -19.36 2.15 -21.25
N ALA A 83 -20.26 1.80 -20.34
CA ALA A 83 -19.94 1.60 -18.93
C ALA A 83 -19.06 0.35 -18.72
N GLN A 84 -19.32 -0.76 -19.41
CA GLN A 84 -18.49 -1.97 -19.38
C GLN A 84 -17.07 -1.69 -19.89
N LYS A 85 -16.94 -1.00 -21.03
CA LYS A 85 -15.63 -0.56 -21.54
C LYS A 85 -14.91 0.35 -20.55
N SER A 86 -15.64 1.22 -19.84
CA SER A 86 -15.06 2.05 -18.79
C SER A 86 -14.59 1.24 -17.59
N LEU A 87 -15.37 0.24 -17.18
CA LEU A 87 -15.02 -0.64 -16.07
C LEU A 87 -13.70 -1.37 -16.36
N GLU A 88 -13.54 -1.91 -17.57
CA GLU A 88 -12.31 -2.58 -17.97
C GLU A 88 -11.09 -1.63 -17.97
N ARG A 89 -11.27 -0.37 -18.34
CA ARG A 89 -10.21 0.65 -18.22
C ARG A 89 -9.84 0.90 -16.76
N HIS A 90 -10.82 1.08 -15.88
CA HIS A 90 -10.57 1.32 -14.46
C HIS A 90 -9.94 0.11 -13.77
N ARG A 91 -10.35 -1.11 -14.11
CA ARG A 91 -9.71 -2.35 -13.63
C ARG A 91 -8.23 -2.40 -13.97
N LYS A 92 -7.87 -2.10 -15.22
CA LYS A 92 -6.47 -2.00 -15.66
C LYS A 92 -5.72 -0.93 -14.88
N GLN A 93 -6.34 0.22 -14.64
CA GLN A 93 -5.74 1.30 -13.86
C GLN A 93 -5.51 0.91 -12.39
N VAL A 94 -6.47 0.24 -11.76
CA VAL A 94 -6.34 -0.29 -10.39
C VAL A 94 -5.20 -1.29 -10.31
N ALA A 95 -5.12 -2.22 -11.26
CA ALA A 95 -4.03 -3.20 -11.32
C ALA A 95 -2.66 -2.51 -11.45
N GLN A 96 -2.55 -1.50 -12.32
CA GLN A 96 -1.32 -0.72 -12.48
C GLN A 96 -0.94 0.03 -11.19
N HIS A 97 -1.89 0.71 -10.54
CA HIS A 97 -1.63 1.41 -9.29
C HIS A 97 -1.27 0.45 -8.14
N GLN A 98 -1.84 -0.74 -8.13
CA GLN A 98 -1.53 -1.77 -7.16
C GLN A 98 -0.07 -2.24 -7.30
N LEU A 99 0.39 -2.49 -8.53
CA LEU A 99 1.80 -2.83 -8.80
C LEU A 99 2.74 -1.71 -8.35
N THR A 100 2.41 -0.45 -8.68
CA THR A 100 3.21 0.71 -8.25
C THR A 100 3.28 0.81 -6.72
N TRP A 101 2.14 0.67 -6.04
CA TRP A 101 2.09 0.71 -4.57
C TRP A 101 2.92 -0.41 -3.94
N MET A 102 2.79 -1.64 -4.44
CA MET A 102 3.59 -2.78 -3.97
C MET A 102 5.09 -2.53 -4.16
N ALA A 103 5.51 -2.00 -5.30
CA ALA A 103 6.92 -1.68 -5.56
C ALA A 103 7.46 -0.65 -4.56
N GLN A 104 6.70 0.41 -4.26
CA GLN A 104 7.11 1.40 -3.25
C GLN A 104 7.14 0.81 -1.83
N TRP A 105 6.16 -0.03 -1.48
CA TRP A 105 6.14 -0.73 -0.20
C TRP A 105 7.36 -1.62 0.00
N HIS A 106 7.73 -2.42 -1.01
CA HIS A 106 8.95 -3.24 -0.96
C HIS A 106 10.21 -2.39 -0.81
N LYS A 107 10.28 -1.24 -1.49
CA LYS A 107 11.42 -0.32 -1.40
C LYS A 107 11.60 0.26 0.02
N VAL A 108 10.50 0.69 0.65
CA VAL A 108 10.52 1.17 2.05
C VAL A 108 11.05 0.07 2.98
N ASN A 109 10.48 -1.13 2.91
CA ASN A 109 10.88 -2.24 3.76
C ASN A 109 12.34 -2.64 3.57
N ALA A 110 12.84 -2.59 2.34
CA ALA A 110 14.25 -2.89 2.05
C ALA A 110 15.18 -1.89 2.74
N PHE A 111 14.84 -0.59 2.73
CA PHE A 111 15.63 0.41 3.43
C PHE A 111 15.52 0.29 4.95
N GLU A 112 14.32 0.07 5.50
CA GLU A 112 14.12 -0.16 6.93
C GLU A 112 14.92 -1.37 7.44
N ALA A 113 14.92 -2.48 6.67
CA ALA A 113 15.71 -3.66 6.99
C ALA A 113 17.22 -3.36 6.99
N LEU A 114 17.69 -2.55 6.03
CA LEU A 114 19.10 -2.16 5.95
C LEU A 114 19.51 -1.26 7.13
N VAL A 115 18.67 -0.30 7.52
CA VAL A 115 18.91 0.55 8.70
C VAL A 115 18.94 -0.30 9.98
N SER A 116 17.97 -1.19 10.16
CA SER A 116 17.93 -2.10 11.32
C SER A 116 19.20 -2.95 11.41
N ARG A 117 19.66 -3.52 10.29
CA ARG A 117 20.90 -4.31 10.25
C ARG A 117 22.13 -3.48 10.62
N ARG A 118 22.24 -2.23 10.14
CA ARG A 118 23.35 -1.34 10.49
C ARG A 118 23.34 -0.99 11.98
N ALA A 119 22.18 -0.64 12.52
CA ALA A 119 22.04 -0.35 13.95
C ALA A 119 22.45 -1.55 14.82
N GLN A 120 22.11 -2.78 14.40
CA GLN A 120 22.58 -3.99 15.08
C GLN A 120 24.10 -4.15 15.01
N GLN A 121 24.71 -3.94 13.84
CA GLN A 121 26.17 -4.01 13.68
C GLN A 121 26.90 -2.96 14.53
N GLU A 122 26.40 -1.72 14.57
CA GLU A 122 26.95 -0.65 15.40
C GLU A 122 26.88 -0.99 16.90
N ARG A 123 25.75 -1.53 17.37
CA ARG A 123 25.61 -2.01 18.76
C ARG A 123 26.60 -3.12 19.10
N LEU A 124 26.80 -4.08 18.20
CA LEU A 124 27.76 -5.17 18.39
C LEU A 124 29.20 -4.65 18.46
N LEU A 125 29.55 -3.69 17.62
CA LEU A 125 30.88 -3.07 17.64
C LEU A 125 31.10 -2.26 18.92
N ALA A 126 30.11 -1.45 19.32
CA ALA A 126 30.17 -0.67 20.57
C ALA A 126 30.33 -1.59 21.79
N GLY A 127 29.53 -2.66 21.88
CA GLY A 127 29.64 -3.63 22.98
C GLY A 127 31.00 -4.32 23.06
N ARG A 128 31.63 -4.64 21.91
CA ARG A 128 33.00 -5.19 21.89
C ARG A 128 34.04 -4.19 22.40
N VAL A 129 33.88 -2.91 22.08
CA VAL A 129 34.78 -1.85 22.56
C VAL A 129 34.62 -1.64 24.06
N GLU A 130 33.38 -1.56 24.56
CA GLU A 130 33.08 -1.43 25.99
C GLU A 130 33.58 -2.62 26.80
N GLN A 131 33.39 -3.85 26.30
CA GLN A 131 33.91 -5.06 26.93
C GLN A 131 35.43 -5.01 27.02
N ARG A 132 36.12 -4.68 25.92
CA ARG A 132 37.59 -4.56 25.90
C ARG A 132 38.11 -3.53 26.91
N GLN A 133 37.49 -2.35 26.98
CA GLN A 133 37.87 -1.31 27.94
C GLN A 133 37.67 -1.79 29.38
N THR A 134 36.58 -2.49 29.65
CA THR A 134 36.28 -3.07 30.96
C THR A 134 37.32 -4.12 31.36
N ASP A 135 37.68 -5.02 30.45
CA ASP A 135 38.68 -6.06 30.67
C ASP A 135 40.07 -5.44 30.92
N GLU A 136 40.43 -4.39 30.16
CA GLU A 136 41.67 -3.64 30.36
C GLU A 136 41.72 -2.99 31.75
N MET A 137 40.66 -2.31 32.19
CA MET A 137 40.58 -1.73 33.55
C MET A 137 40.66 -2.80 34.64
N ALA A 138 39.93 -3.91 34.49
CA ALA A 138 39.97 -5.02 35.44
C ALA A 138 41.37 -5.63 35.54
N SER A 139 42.06 -5.79 34.40
CA SER A 139 43.43 -6.29 34.36
C SER A 139 44.43 -5.34 35.05
N GLN A 140 44.30 -4.03 34.82
CA GLN A 140 45.13 -3.02 35.48
C GLN A 140 44.89 -3.00 37.00
N MET A 141 43.64 -3.14 37.44
CA MET A 141 43.31 -3.22 38.87
C MET A 141 43.91 -4.45 39.54
N ARG A 142 43.81 -5.63 38.89
CA ARG A 142 44.46 -6.86 39.34
C ARG A 142 45.98 -6.70 39.45
N GLN A 143 46.64 -6.18 38.42
CA GLN A 143 48.09 -5.93 38.43
C GLN A 143 48.53 -4.95 39.54
N ARG A 144 47.68 -3.99 39.91
CA ARG A 144 47.96 -3.08 41.03
C ARG A 144 47.85 -3.79 42.38
N LEU A 145 46.83 -4.63 42.56
CA LEU A 145 46.66 -5.44 43.77
C LEU A 145 47.81 -6.43 43.93
N ASP A 146 48.19 -7.14 42.87
CA ASP A 146 49.30 -8.10 42.90
C ASP A 146 50.60 -7.40 43.31
N ARG A 147 50.93 -6.25 42.69
CA ARG A 147 52.10 -5.45 43.08
C ARG A 147 52.07 -4.97 44.52
N PHE A 148 50.89 -4.63 45.03
CA PHE A 148 50.73 -4.20 46.42
C PHE A 148 51.00 -5.36 47.39
N LEU A 149 50.47 -6.55 47.10
CA LEU A 149 50.70 -7.75 47.92
C LEU A 149 52.17 -8.19 47.89
N THR A 150 52.82 -8.20 46.72
CA THR A 150 54.26 -8.54 46.62
C THR A 150 55.16 -7.52 47.34
N SER A 151 54.74 -6.26 47.48
CA SER A 151 55.45 -5.20 48.23
C SER A 151 55.33 -5.33 49.75
N ILE A 152 54.32 -6.06 50.24
CA ILE A 152 54.13 -6.35 51.66
C ILE A 152 54.97 -7.57 52.06
N ASP A 153 55.01 -8.62 51.23
CA ASP A 153 55.80 -9.83 51.51
C ASP A 153 57.32 -9.59 51.48
N ASN A 154 57.80 -8.63 50.70
CA ASN A 154 59.23 -8.31 50.59
C ASN A 154 59.73 -7.33 51.69
N ARG A 155 58.94 -7.13 52.75
CA ARG A 155 59.18 -6.17 53.83
C ARG A 155 59.43 -6.81 55.21
N PHE A 156 59.64 -8.13 55.24
CA PHE A 156 60.16 -8.92 56.36
C PHE A 156 61.39 -9.70 55.90
#